data_AF-F4RRM4-F1
#
_entry.id   AF-F4RRM4-F1
#
_cell.length_a   1.000
_cell.length_b   1.000
_cell.length_c   1.000
_cell.angle_alpha   90.00
_cell.angle_beta   90.00
_cell.angle_gamma   90.00
#
_symmetry.space_group_name_H-M   'P 1'
#
loop_
_entity.id
_entity.type
_entity.pdbx_description
1 polymer ?
#
loop_
_entity_poly.entity_id
_entity_poly.type
_entity_poly.pdbx_seq_one_letter_code
_entity_poly.pdbx_strand_id
1 'polypeptide(L)'
;MFSKTLPSILLALVLASLASAHFTLDSPPTRLFKEEMETKFCGGAPNPSNHRTKIPLSGKFSVCITSHHEKAEVNILLSTKSKPVSDSDFSNNGKTNYLLHSKQIKGQKKFCFDVDIGSLKHIKPLPKKGSSATIQVEFHASDGKLFQCADLILS
;
A
#
# COMPACT_ATOMS: atom_id res chain seq x y z
N MET A 1 -3.36 46.13 50.37
CA MET A 1 -3.86 46.59 49.06
C MET A 1 -2.64 47.06 48.26
N PHE A 2 -2.13 46.48 47.18
CA PHE A 2 -2.60 45.50 46.21
C PHE A 2 -1.43 44.60 45.78
N SER A 3 -1.77 43.34 45.51
CA SER A 3 -0.95 42.29 44.92
C SER A 3 -0.47 42.63 43.50
N LYS A 4 0.75 42.26 43.13
CA LYS A 4 1.19 42.13 41.72
C LYS A 4 1.92 40.80 41.51
N THR A 5 1.11 39.75 41.47
CA THR A 5 1.13 38.63 40.52
C THR A 5 2.45 38.31 39.78
N LEU A 6 3.03 37.17 40.16
CA LEU A 6 3.83 36.31 39.27
C LEU A 6 2.91 35.69 38.20
N PRO A 7 3.33 35.56 36.94
CA PRO A 7 2.99 34.37 36.16
C PRO A 7 4.25 33.85 35.46
N SER A 8 4.91 32.82 35.97
CA SER A 8 4.56 31.40 35.75
C SER A 8 4.39 31.04 34.26
N ILE A 9 5.54 30.76 33.63
CA ILE A 9 5.78 29.67 32.67
C ILE A 9 4.60 29.37 31.72
N LEU A 10 4.57 30.04 30.57
CA LEU A 10 3.88 29.54 29.39
C LEU A 10 4.86 28.70 28.54
N LEU A 11 5.25 27.53 29.05
CA LEU A 11 5.83 26.49 28.20
C LEU A 11 4.65 25.70 27.61
N ALA A 12 3.98 26.31 26.64
CA ALA A 12 2.94 25.65 25.88
C ALA A 12 3.59 24.50 25.09
N LEU A 13 3.36 23.28 25.58
CA LEU A 13 3.62 22.02 24.93
C LEU A 13 3.04 22.03 23.51
N VAL A 14 3.84 22.45 22.52
CA VAL A 14 3.61 22.07 21.13
C VAL A 14 4.08 20.62 21.00
N LEU A 15 3.30 19.68 21.54
CA LEU A 15 3.27 18.36 20.95
C LEU A 15 2.60 18.54 19.60
N ALA A 16 3.38 18.92 18.61
CA ALA A 16 2.99 18.76 17.22
C ALA A 16 2.59 17.29 17.09
N SER A 17 1.31 17.04 16.89
CA SER A 17 0.81 15.75 16.45
C SER A 17 1.62 15.39 15.21
N LEU A 18 2.57 14.47 15.34
CA LEU A 18 3.01 13.68 14.20
C LEU A 18 1.79 12.83 13.83
N ALA A 19 0.84 13.44 13.13
CA ALA A 19 -0.18 12.71 12.44
C ALA A 19 0.59 11.81 11.48
N SER A 20 0.65 10.52 11.80
CA SER A 20 1.22 9.50 10.92
C SER A 20 0.38 9.53 9.65
N ALA A 21 0.93 10.15 8.61
CA ALA A 21 0.24 10.44 7.37
C ALA A 21 0.53 9.29 6.38
N HIS A 22 0.28 8.08 6.87
CA HIS A 22 0.68 6.83 6.21
C HIS A 22 -0.53 5.94 5.92
N PHE A 23 -0.29 4.78 5.35
CA PHE A 23 -1.30 3.73 5.26
C PHE A 23 -0.69 2.42 5.74
N THR A 24 -1.51 1.41 5.99
CA THR A 24 -1.04 0.05 6.23
C THR A 24 -1.73 -0.91 5.28
N LEU A 25 -0.98 -1.85 4.71
CA LEU A 25 -1.53 -2.95 3.93
C LEU A 25 -1.85 -4.13 4.87
N ASP A 26 -3.13 -4.29 5.18
CA ASP A 26 -3.64 -5.24 6.17
C ASP A 26 -3.80 -6.65 5.58
N SER A 27 -4.28 -6.74 4.34
CA SER A 27 -4.55 -8.02 3.67
C SER A 27 -4.40 -7.90 2.16
N PRO A 28 -3.72 -8.84 1.47
CA PRO A 28 -2.79 -9.80 2.06
C PRO A 28 -1.71 -9.07 2.89
N PRO A 29 -1.16 -9.69 3.93
CA PRO A 29 -0.25 -9.01 4.86
C PRO A 29 0.93 -8.39 4.12
N THR A 30 1.27 -7.16 4.50
CA THR A 30 2.42 -6.45 3.96
C THR A 30 3.71 -7.24 4.15
N ARG A 31 4.59 -7.18 3.16
CA ARG A 31 5.94 -7.75 3.16
C ARG A 31 6.76 -7.21 4.32
N LEU A 32 6.63 -5.90 4.56
CA LEU A 32 7.29 -5.15 5.62
C LEU A 32 6.54 -3.84 5.81
N PHE A 33 6.38 -3.41 7.05
CA PHE A 33 5.97 -2.05 7.37
C PHE A 33 7.12 -1.31 8.04
N LYS A 34 7.57 -0.24 7.38
CA LYS A 34 8.57 0.71 7.87
C LYS A 34 8.13 2.09 7.39
N GLU A 35 7.49 2.83 8.29
CA GLU A 35 6.85 4.12 8.01
C GLU A 35 7.79 5.06 7.26
N GLU A 36 9.04 5.16 7.70
CA GLU A 36 10.07 6.02 7.11
C GLU A 36 10.52 5.62 5.69
N MET A 37 10.18 4.41 5.26
CA MET A 37 10.58 3.83 3.99
C MET A 37 9.42 3.69 2.99
N GLU A 38 8.20 4.09 3.36
CA GLU A 38 7.02 3.93 2.50
C GLU A 38 7.10 4.71 1.19
N THR A 39 7.94 5.73 1.10
CA THR A 39 8.21 6.45 -0.17
C THR A 39 9.09 5.67 -1.15
N LYS A 40 9.63 4.51 -0.75
CA LYS A 40 10.49 3.66 -1.56
C LYS A 40 9.71 2.48 -2.13
N PHE A 41 10.20 1.90 -3.22
CA PHE A 41 9.64 0.68 -3.81
C PHE A 41 9.37 -0.40 -2.75
N CYS A 42 8.14 -0.93 -2.73
CA CYS A 42 7.66 -1.87 -1.73
C CYS A 42 7.96 -1.47 -0.26
N GLY A 43 7.89 -0.19 0.08
CA GLY A 43 8.15 0.29 1.45
C GLY A 43 9.59 0.06 1.92
N GLY A 44 10.55 0.10 0.98
CA GLY A 44 11.96 -0.16 1.25
C GLY A 44 12.32 -1.64 1.39
N ALA A 45 11.41 -2.56 1.06
CA ALA A 45 11.66 -3.99 1.01
C ALA A 45 11.67 -4.49 -0.45
N PRO A 46 12.75 -4.29 -1.23
CA PRO A 46 12.74 -4.57 -2.67
C PRO A 46 12.64 -6.06 -3.02
N ASN A 47 13.10 -6.95 -2.15
CA ASN A 47 13.10 -8.39 -2.40
C ASN A 47 11.84 -9.07 -1.85
N PRO A 48 11.16 -9.94 -2.62
CA PRO A 48 10.04 -10.72 -2.11
C PRO A 48 10.36 -11.58 -0.90
N SER A 49 9.40 -11.66 0.02
CA SER A 49 9.42 -12.57 1.15
C SER A 49 9.20 -14.02 0.71
N ASN A 50 9.70 -14.95 1.52
CA ASN A 50 9.35 -16.37 1.41
C ASN A 50 7.95 -16.66 1.97
N HIS A 51 7.38 -15.76 2.78
CA HIS A 51 6.03 -15.89 3.32
C HIS A 51 5.03 -15.33 2.30
N ARG A 52 4.38 -16.23 1.55
CA ARG A 52 3.46 -15.88 0.47
C ARG A 52 2.02 -16.25 0.84
N THR A 53 1.09 -15.33 0.58
CA THR A 53 -0.34 -15.57 0.80
C THR A 53 -0.94 -16.28 -0.41
N LYS A 54 -1.70 -17.35 -0.17
CA LYS A 54 -2.47 -18.05 -1.22
C LYS A 54 -3.66 -17.19 -1.63
N ILE A 55 -3.75 -16.85 -2.91
CA ILE A 55 -4.84 -16.07 -3.50
C ILE A 55 -5.36 -16.80 -4.74
N PRO A 56 -6.68 -16.84 -4.97
CA PRO A 56 -7.23 -17.49 -6.15
C PRO A 56 -6.69 -16.87 -7.44
N LEU A 57 -6.30 -17.73 -8.40
CA LEU A 57 -5.90 -17.29 -9.74
C LEU A 57 -7.07 -16.66 -10.52
N SER A 58 -8.30 -17.06 -10.20
CA SER A 58 -9.53 -16.58 -10.84
C SER A 58 -10.60 -16.24 -9.82
N GLY A 59 -11.37 -15.18 -10.12
CA GLY A 59 -12.39 -14.68 -9.21
C GLY A 59 -11.83 -13.61 -8.27
N LYS A 60 -12.72 -13.07 -7.44
CA LYS A 60 -12.41 -11.93 -6.58
C LYS A 60 -11.66 -12.36 -5.32
N PHE A 61 -10.70 -11.55 -4.92
CA PHE A 61 -10.10 -11.56 -3.59
C PHE A 61 -9.97 -10.13 -3.07
N SER A 62 -9.87 -9.99 -1.75
CA SER A 62 -9.86 -8.68 -1.11
C SER A 62 -8.44 -8.19 -0.81
N VAL A 63 -8.16 -6.95 -1.21
CA VAL A 63 -6.99 -6.19 -0.77
C VAL A 63 -7.48 -5.12 0.20
N CYS A 64 -7.07 -5.20 1.46
CA CYS A 64 -7.47 -4.28 2.51
C CYS A 64 -6.31 -3.41 2.97
N ILE A 65 -6.59 -2.12 3.13
CA ILE A 65 -5.68 -1.15 3.71
C ILE A 65 -6.35 -0.40 4.86
N THR A 66 -5.56 0.13 5.78
CA THR A 66 -6.02 1.18 6.71
C THR A 66 -5.39 2.51 6.31
N SER A 67 -6.23 3.50 6.01
CA SER A 67 -5.81 4.86 5.68
C SER A 67 -5.70 5.69 6.96
N HIS A 68 -4.60 6.41 7.10
CA HIS A 68 -4.43 7.48 8.11
C HIS A 68 -4.54 8.88 7.48
N HIS A 69 -5.03 8.96 6.24
CA HIS A 69 -5.42 10.20 5.57
C HIS A 69 -6.93 10.35 5.40
N GLU A 70 -7.39 11.60 5.41
CA GLU A 70 -8.79 11.93 5.13
C GLU A 70 -9.19 11.71 3.67
N LYS A 71 -8.24 11.84 2.73
CA LYS A 71 -8.46 11.62 1.30
C LYS A 71 -7.19 11.03 0.69
N ALA A 72 -7.36 10.03 -0.16
CA ALA A 72 -6.28 9.48 -0.96
C ALA A 72 -6.82 8.82 -2.23
N GLU A 73 -5.95 8.65 -3.19
CA GLU A 73 -6.13 7.78 -4.35
C GLU A 73 -5.35 6.47 -4.13
N VAL A 74 -5.97 5.34 -4.43
CA VAL A 74 -5.37 4.02 -4.31
C VAL A 74 -5.27 3.36 -5.68
N ASN A 75 -4.08 2.87 -6.00
CA ASN A 75 -3.83 1.94 -7.10
C ASN A 75 -3.38 0.59 -6.52
N ILE A 76 -3.78 -0.50 -7.16
CA ILE A 76 -3.33 -1.85 -6.82
C ILE A 76 -2.78 -2.47 -8.10
N LEU A 77 -1.49 -2.78 -8.09
CA LEU A 77 -0.79 -3.35 -9.24
C LEU A 77 -0.39 -4.79 -8.95
N LEU A 78 -0.25 -5.60 -10.00
CA LEU A 78 0.23 -6.98 -9.91
C LEU A 78 1.49 -7.20 -10.76
N SER A 79 2.55 -7.71 -10.14
CA SER A 79 3.64 -8.36 -10.85
C SER A 79 3.46 -9.87 -10.82
N THR A 80 3.66 -10.50 -11.98
CA THR A 80 3.65 -11.97 -12.15
C THR A 80 5.07 -12.54 -12.26
N LYS A 81 6.09 -11.69 -12.08
CA LYS A 81 7.48 -12.12 -11.96
C LYS A 81 7.68 -12.79 -10.59
N SER A 82 8.59 -13.75 -10.53
CA SER A 82 8.93 -14.42 -9.25
C SER A 82 9.69 -13.48 -8.29
N LYS A 83 10.47 -12.55 -8.84
CA LYS A 83 11.31 -11.59 -8.10
C LYS A 83 11.19 -10.17 -8.65
N PRO A 84 10.05 -9.49 -8.50
CA PRO A 84 9.93 -8.07 -8.83
C PRO A 84 10.75 -7.25 -7.85
N VAL A 85 11.61 -6.37 -8.38
CA VAL A 85 12.53 -5.50 -7.62
C VAL A 85 12.43 -4.03 -8.03
N SER A 86 11.54 -3.69 -8.97
CA SER A 86 11.29 -2.32 -9.43
C SER A 86 9.87 -2.14 -9.96
N ASP A 87 9.42 -0.89 -10.10
CA ASP A 87 8.09 -0.55 -10.63
C ASP A 87 7.87 -1.07 -12.05
N SER A 88 8.93 -1.17 -12.85
CA SER A 88 8.84 -1.71 -14.21
C SER A 88 8.42 -3.19 -14.26
N ASP A 89 8.61 -3.92 -13.15
CA ASP A 89 8.16 -5.31 -13.02
C ASP A 89 6.64 -5.46 -12.87
N PHE A 90 5.92 -4.36 -12.66
CA PHE A 90 4.46 -4.27 -12.58
C PHE A 90 3.83 -3.86 -13.92
N SER A 91 4.60 -3.92 -15.00
CA SER A 91 4.13 -3.68 -16.37
C SER A 91 4.46 -4.87 -17.28
N ASN A 92 3.61 -5.08 -18.29
CA ASN A 92 3.82 -6.08 -19.34
C ASN A 92 3.57 -5.41 -20.70
N ASN A 93 4.54 -5.53 -21.62
CA ASN A 93 4.46 -4.95 -22.97
C ASN A 93 4.11 -3.44 -22.97
N GLY A 94 4.70 -2.66 -22.07
CA GLY A 94 4.46 -1.22 -21.95
C GLY A 94 3.14 -0.83 -21.27
N LYS A 95 2.36 -1.81 -20.78
CA LYS A 95 1.11 -1.55 -20.06
C LYS A 95 1.22 -1.97 -18.59
N THR A 96 0.87 -1.05 -17.68
CA THR A 96 0.81 -1.32 -16.25
C THR A 96 -0.30 -2.32 -15.90
N ASN A 97 -0.01 -3.22 -14.97
CA ASN A 97 -0.89 -4.29 -14.55
C ASN A 97 -1.79 -3.86 -13.37
N TYR A 98 -2.67 -2.88 -13.60
CA TYR A 98 -3.62 -2.43 -12.58
C TYR A 98 -4.72 -3.46 -12.33
N LEU A 99 -4.79 -3.97 -11.11
CA LEU A 99 -5.95 -4.67 -10.55
C LEU A 99 -7.02 -3.68 -10.07
N LEU A 100 -6.59 -2.52 -9.61
CA LEU A 100 -7.42 -1.37 -9.27
C LEU A 100 -6.68 -0.10 -9.70
N HIS A 101 -7.38 0.84 -10.32
CA HIS A 101 -6.77 2.08 -10.81
C HIS A 101 -7.58 3.30 -10.36
N SER A 102 -6.87 4.31 -9.85
CA SER A 102 -7.37 5.62 -9.44
C SER A 102 -8.61 5.56 -8.54
N LYS A 103 -8.60 4.68 -7.53
CA LYS A 103 -9.72 4.58 -6.59
C LYS A 103 -9.61 5.65 -5.51
N GLN A 104 -10.49 6.63 -5.56
CA GLN A 104 -10.61 7.65 -4.52
C GLN A 104 -11.26 7.08 -3.25
N ILE A 105 -10.65 7.36 -2.10
CA ILE A 105 -11.17 7.02 -0.77
C ILE A 105 -11.32 8.28 0.10
N LYS A 106 -12.23 8.21 1.08
CA LYS A 106 -12.48 9.30 2.02
C LYS A 106 -12.67 8.77 3.44
N GLY A 107 -11.95 9.38 4.38
CA GLY A 107 -11.95 9.11 5.82
C GLY A 107 -10.78 8.24 6.26
N GLN A 108 -10.34 8.45 7.50
CA GLN A 108 -9.33 7.63 8.16
C GLN A 108 -9.95 6.35 8.73
N LYS A 109 -9.86 5.26 7.98
CA LYS A 109 -10.45 3.97 8.33
C LYS A 109 -9.87 2.84 7.47
N LYS A 110 -10.34 1.63 7.73
CA LYS A 110 -10.12 0.47 6.88
C LYS A 110 -10.94 0.55 5.59
N PHE A 111 -10.30 0.23 4.48
CA PHE A 111 -10.89 0.05 3.15
C PHE A 111 -10.50 -1.31 2.61
N CYS A 112 -11.44 -2.00 1.98
CA CYS A 112 -11.17 -3.27 1.30
C CYS A 112 -11.67 -3.18 -0.14
N PHE A 113 -10.85 -3.65 -1.07
CA PHE A 113 -11.12 -3.61 -2.50
C PHE A 113 -11.14 -5.03 -3.04
N ASP A 114 -12.26 -5.40 -3.66
CA ASP A 114 -12.34 -6.66 -4.37
C ASP A 114 -11.68 -6.50 -5.75
N VAL A 115 -10.62 -7.27 -5.97
CA VAL A 115 -9.85 -7.28 -7.20
C VAL A 115 -9.81 -8.68 -7.81
N ASP A 116 -9.59 -8.76 -9.12
CA ASP A 116 -9.58 -10.02 -9.86
C ASP A 116 -8.38 -10.06 -10.84
N ILE A 117 -7.52 -11.06 -10.70
CA ILE A 117 -6.36 -11.27 -11.60
C ILE A 117 -6.83 -11.53 -13.03
N GLY A 118 -8.00 -12.13 -13.22
CA GLY A 118 -8.62 -12.34 -14.52
C GLY A 118 -8.95 -11.05 -15.28
N SER A 119 -8.96 -9.89 -14.61
CA SER A 119 -9.09 -8.59 -15.26
C SER A 119 -7.87 -8.23 -16.12
N LEU A 120 -6.69 -8.81 -15.83
CA LEU A 120 -5.42 -8.53 -16.48
C LEU A 120 -5.20 -9.35 -17.76
N LYS A 121 -6.17 -9.29 -18.68
CA LYS A 121 -6.18 -10.08 -19.93
C LYS A 121 -5.00 -9.80 -20.87
N HIS A 122 -4.32 -8.66 -20.70
CA HIS A 122 -3.18 -8.24 -21.51
C HIS A 122 -1.86 -8.89 -21.08
N ILE A 123 -1.78 -9.48 -19.89
CA ILE A 123 -0.52 -10.09 -19.42
C ILE A 123 -0.21 -11.34 -20.24
N LYS A 124 1.01 -11.40 -20.77
CA LYS A 124 1.56 -12.56 -21.46
C LYS A 124 2.96 -12.91 -20.92
N PRO A 125 3.27 -14.20 -20.66
CA PRO A 125 2.34 -15.33 -20.63
C PRO A 125 1.31 -15.21 -19.50
N LEU A 126 0.17 -15.91 -19.61
CA LEU A 126 -0.83 -15.90 -18.55
C LEU A 126 -0.26 -16.52 -17.25
N PRO A 127 -0.61 -15.96 -16.07
CA PRO A 127 -0.19 -16.53 -14.79
C PRO A 127 -0.75 -17.94 -14.61
N LYS A 128 -0.01 -18.80 -13.92
CA LYS A 128 -0.37 -20.22 -13.73
C LYS A 128 -0.61 -20.49 -12.25
N LYS A 129 -1.41 -21.50 -11.97
CA LYS A 129 -1.53 -22.03 -10.61
C LYS A 129 -0.15 -22.43 -10.08
N GLY A 130 0.13 -22.08 -8.83
CA GLY A 130 1.41 -22.26 -8.16
C GLY A 130 2.45 -21.18 -8.48
N SER A 131 2.20 -20.23 -9.39
CA SER A 131 3.18 -19.17 -9.67
C SER A 131 3.23 -18.14 -8.55
N SER A 132 4.43 -17.61 -8.32
CA SER A 132 4.63 -16.44 -7.47
C SER A 132 4.07 -15.17 -8.13
N ALA A 133 3.51 -14.29 -7.31
CA ALA A 133 3.13 -12.95 -7.71
C ALA A 133 3.40 -11.96 -6.56
N THR A 134 3.36 -10.68 -6.85
CA THR A 134 3.47 -9.61 -5.84
C THR A 134 2.44 -8.54 -6.18
N ILE A 135 1.70 -8.08 -5.18
CA ILE A 135 0.91 -6.86 -5.27
C ILE A 135 1.74 -5.70 -4.77
N GLN A 136 1.66 -4.56 -5.45
CA GLN A 136 2.07 -3.25 -4.92
C GLN A 136 0.82 -2.39 -4.79
N VAL A 137 0.56 -1.90 -3.59
CA VAL A 137 -0.41 -0.84 -3.35
C VAL A 137 0.32 0.48 -3.43
N GLU A 138 -0.17 1.36 -4.30
CA GLU A 138 0.29 2.75 -4.39
C GLU A 138 -0.80 3.62 -3.79
N PHE A 139 -0.42 4.38 -2.76
CA PHE A 139 -1.29 5.25 -2.02
C PHE A 139 -0.84 6.70 -2.25
N HIS A 140 -1.69 7.50 -2.89
CA HIS A 140 -1.39 8.89 -3.23
C HIS A 140 -2.26 9.81 -2.37
N ALA A 141 -1.64 10.55 -1.47
CA ALA A 141 -2.30 11.54 -0.62
C ALA A 141 -1.67 12.93 -0.81
N SER A 142 -2.11 13.92 -0.03
CA SER A 142 -1.66 15.31 -0.16
C SER A 142 -0.17 15.53 0.13
N ASP A 143 0.45 14.60 0.85
CA ASP A 143 1.84 14.64 1.30
C ASP A 143 2.79 13.75 0.48
N GLY A 144 2.26 12.98 -0.48
CA GLY A 144 3.09 12.23 -1.43
C GLY A 144 2.52 10.88 -1.84
N LYS A 145 3.42 10.05 -2.35
CA LYS A 145 3.13 8.67 -2.77
C LYS A 145 3.81 7.70 -1.84
N LEU A 146 3.05 6.72 -1.38
CA LEU A 146 3.48 5.67 -0.47
C LEU A 146 3.22 4.31 -1.10
N PHE A 147 4.06 3.34 -0.75
CA PHE A 147 4.10 2.03 -1.39
C PHE A 147 4.23 0.94 -0.34
N GLN A 148 3.41 -0.09 -0.46
CA GLN A 148 3.56 -1.34 0.28
C GLN A 148 3.28 -2.51 -0.64
N CYS A 149 3.98 -3.62 -0.40
CA CYS A 149 3.84 -4.82 -1.21
C CYS A 149 3.37 -6.00 -0.38
N ALA A 150 2.64 -6.91 -1.00
CA ALA A 150 2.34 -8.22 -0.44
C ALA A 150 2.71 -9.32 -1.44
N ASP A 151 3.31 -10.39 -0.93
CA ASP A 151 3.79 -11.50 -1.75
C ASP A 151 2.80 -12.65 -1.77
N LEU A 152 2.52 -13.16 -2.96
CA LEU A 152 1.44 -14.10 -3.22
C LEU A 152 1.94 -15.39 -3.87
N ILE A 153 1.15 -16.44 -3.70
CA ILE A 153 1.18 -17.64 -4.52
C ILE A 153 -0.21 -17.85 -5.11
N LEU A 154 -0.31 -18.03 -6.42
CA LEU A 154 -1.60 -18.15 -7.11
C LEU A 154 -2.14 -19.57 -6.95
N SER A 155 -3.38 -19.75 -6.48
CA SER A 155 -3.98 -21.06 -6.17
C SER A 155 -5.14 -21.45 -7.09
#